data_AF-A0A7C4AFT4-F1
#
_entry.id   AF-A0A7C4AFT4-F1
#
_cell.length_a   1.000
_cell.length_b   1.000
_cell.length_c   1.000
_cell.angle_alpha   90.00
_cell.angle_beta   90.00
_cell.angle_gamma   90.00
#
_symmetry.space_group_name_H-M   'P 1'
#
loop_
_entity.id
_entity.type
_entity.pdbx_description
1 polymer ?
#
loop_
_entity_poly.entity_id
_entity_poly.type
_entity_poly.pdbx_seq_one_letter_code
_entity_poly.pdbx_strand_id
1 'polypeptide(L)'
;MAKESLPESAANALVKLGQDIRAARIRRRITAQELARRALTSRLSITRLENGHPGVSLGILAHVLWVLELEANLGAVADPQNDRLGTLLAVDKLPRTARRKREDDALYDF
;
A
#
# COMPACT_ATOMS: atom_id res chain seq x y z
N MET A 1 19.28 10.87 11.29
CA MET A 1 18.56 11.76 10.36
C MET A 1 17.28 11.16 9.78
N ALA A 2 17.27 10.11 8.93
CA ALA A 2 15.99 9.59 8.39
C ALA A 2 15.15 8.76 9.40
N LYS A 3 15.77 8.15 10.42
CA LYS A 3 15.06 7.39 11.46
C LYS A 3 14.37 8.29 12.49
N GLU A 4 14.71 9.58 12.52
CA GLU A 4 14.23 10.58 13.50
C GLU A 4 13.02 11.40 13.03
N SER A 5 12.57 11.23 11.78
CA SER A 5 11.53 12.09 11.18
C SER A 5 10.13 11.45 11.08
N LEU A 6 9.96 10.19 11.51
CA LEU A 6 8.69 9.48 11.39
C LEU A 6 7.99 9.31 12.74
N PRO A 7 6.66 9.43 12.79
CA PRO A 7 5.88 8.96 13.93
C PRO A 7 6.18 7.49 14.25
N GLU A 8 6.17 7.13 15.52
CA GLU A 8 6.51 5.78 15.98
C GLU A 8 5.67 4.70 15.30
N SER A 9 4.35 4.94 15.14
CA SER A 9 3.45 4.03 14.44
C SER A 9 3.86 3.76 13.00
N ALA A 10 4.25 4.80 12.27
CA ALA A 10 4.72 4.69 10.88
C ALA A 10 6.08 3.98 10.80
N ALA A 11 7.00 4.28 11.71
CA ALA A 11 8.30 3.59 11.79
C ALA A 11 8.12 2.08 12.06
N ASN A 12 7.23 1.72 12.98
CA ASN A 12 6.92 0.33 13.30
C ASN A 12 6.26 -0.40 12.12
N ALA A 13 5.38 0.27 11.38
CA ALA A 13 4.78 -0.27 10.16
C ALA A 13 5.84 -0.59 9.09
N LEU A 14 6.84 0.29 8.90
CA LEU A 14 7.94 0.04 7.97
C LEU A 14 8.83 -1.13 8.42
N VAL A 15 9.11 -1.25 9.71
CA VAL A 15 9.86 -2.40 10.26
C VAL A 15 9.12 -3.70 9.98
N LYS A 16 7.80 -3.74 10.24
CA LYS A 16 6.96 -4.90 9.92
C LYS A 16 7.00 -5.23 8.43
N LEU A 17 6.81 -4.23 7.56
CA LEU A 17 6.88 -4.40 6.11
C LEU A 17 8.21 -5.01 5.67
N GLY A 18 9.33 -4.50 6.20
CA GLY A 18 10.66 -5.04 5.91
C GLY A 18 10.83 -6.50 6.33
N GLN A 19 10.32 -6.86 7.52
CA GLN A 19 10.32 -8.24 8.01
C GLN A 19 9.47 -9.17 7.14
N ASP A 20 8.28 -8.72 6.72
CA ASP A 20 7.39 -9.46 5.83
C ASP A 20 8.04 -9.71 4.46
N ILE A 21 8.73 -8.71 3.90
CA ILE A 21 9.53 -8.82 2.67
C ILE A 21 10.66 -9.85 2.85
N ARG A 22 11.39 -9.78 3.96
CA ARG A 22 12.47 -10.74 4.27
C ARG A 22 11.92 -12.17 4.37
N ALA A 23 10.80 -12.35 5.06
CA ALA A 23 10.13 -13.63 5.19
C ALA A 23 9.65 -14.15 3.83
N ALA A 24 9.07 -13.28 2.98
CA ALA A 24 8.67 -13.61 1.62
C ALA A 24 9.86 -14.04 0.74
N ARG A 25 11.01 -13.37 0.88
CA ARG A 25 12.25 -13.73 0.19
C ARG A 25 12.78 -15.10 0.64
N ILE A 26 12.86 -15.34 1.95
CA ILE A 26 13.37 -16.60 2.51
C ILE A 26 12.49 -17.78 2.12
N ARG A 27 11.16 -17.64 2.18
CA ARG A 27 10.21 -18.69 1.74
C ARG A 27 10.43 -19.11 0.29
N ARG A 28 10.87 -18.17 -0.56
CA ARG A 28 11.19 -18.40 -1.97
C ARG A 28 12.63 -18.84 -2.23
N ARG A 29 13.43 -19.04 -1.17
CA ARG A 29 14.86 -19.42 -1.23
C ARG A 29 15.72 -18.44 -2.06
N ILE A 30 15.34 -17.16 -2.07
CA ILE A 30 16.07 -16.10 -2.77
C ILE A 30 17.09 -15.48 -1.80
N THR A 31 18.36 -15.37 -2.20
CA THR A 31 19.36 -14.68 -1.37
C THR A 31 19.18 -13.16 -1.48
N ALA A 32 19.66 -12.38 -0.52
CA ALA A 32 19.60 -10.92 -0.61
C ALA A 32 20.38 -10.39 -1.84
N GLN A 33 21.48 -11.05 -2.22
CA GLN A 33 22.25 -10.73 -3.42
C GLN A 33 21.47 -11.04 -4.70
N GLU A 34 20.79 -12.19 -4.73
CA GLU A 34 19.93 -12.58 -5.85
C GLU A 34 18.77 -11.61 -6.05
N LEU A 35 18.08 -11.27 -4.95
CA LEU A 35 16.99 -10.29 -4.98
C LEU A 35 17.49 -8.93 -5.47
N ALA A 36 18.64 -8.46 -4.98
CA ALA A 36 19.23 -7.20 -5.40
C ALA A 36 19.48 -7.16 -6.91
N ARG A 37 20.02 -8.24 -7.48
CA ARG A 37 20.27 -8.34 -8.93
C ARG A 37 18.96 -8.28 -9.74
N ARG A 38 17.94 -9.03 -9.32
CA ARG A 38 16.63 -9.06 -9.98
C ARG A 38 15.87 -7.73 -9.86
N ALA A 39 16.00 -7.07 -8.72
CA ALA A 39 15.37 -5.78 -8.45
C ALA A 39 16.20 -4.58 -8.94
N LEU A 40 17.28 -4.82 -9.71
CA LEU A 40 18.16 -3.78 -10.28
C LEU A 40 18.69 -2.80 -9.21
N THR A 41 19.11 -3.32 -8.06
CA THR A 41 19.58 -2.52 -6.92
C THR A 41 20.78 -3.17 -6.21
N SER A 42 21.23 -2.56 -5.12
CA SER A 42 22.35 -3.07 -4.31
C SER A 42 21.87 -3.98 -3.17
N ARG A 43 22.73 -4.93 -2.75
CA ARG A 43 22.47 -5.75 -1.55
C ARG A 43 22.27 -4.90 -0.29
N LEU A 44 22.96 -3.75 -0.21
CA LEU A 44 22.78 -2.81 0.89
C LEU A 44 21.35 -2.22 0.88
N SER A 45 20.83 -1.85 -0.28
CA SER A 45 19.45 -1.37 -0.44
C SER A 45 18.43 -2.41 0.01
N ILE A 46 18.61 -3.69 -0.37
CA ILE A 46 17.76 -4.79 0.09
C ILE A 46 17.84 -4.93 1.62
N THR A 47 19.04 -4.86 2.20
CA THR A 47 19.22 -4.97 3.66
C THR A 47 18.52 -3.82 4.39
N ARG A 48 18.64 -2.59 3.85
CA ARG A 48 17.96 -1.41 4.41
C ARG A 48 16.44 -1.54 4.30
N LEU A 49 15.94 -2.04 3.18
CA LEU A 49 14.52 -2.30 2.96
C LEU A 49 13.98 -3.33 3.96
N GLU A 50 14.67 -4.46 4.12
CA GLU A 50 14.28 -5.52 5.06
C GLU A 50 14.32 -5.07 6.53
N ASN A 51 15.10 -4.04 6.84
CA ASN A 51 15.16 -3.41 8.16
C ASN A 51 14.15 -2.25 8.32
N GLY A 52 13.30 -1.99 7.33
CA GLY A 52 12.29 -0.92 7.39
C GLY A 52 12.87 0.50 7.30
N HIS A 53 14.01 0.68 6.65
CA HIS A 53 14.64 2.00 6.56
C HIS A 53 13.83 2.95 5.66
N PRO A 54 13.38 4.12 6.16
CA PRO A 54 12.46 5.00 5.42
C PRO A 54 13.06 5.70 4.21
N GLY A 55 14.40 5.85 4.18
CA GLY A 55 15.11 6.42 3.03
C GLY A 55 15.27 5.49 1.83
N VAL A 56 14.68 4.29 1.83
CA VAL A 56 14.66 3.45 0.63
C VAL A 56 13.61 3.99 -0.33
N SER A 57 13.97 4.15 -1.62
CA SER A 57 13.03 4.71 -2.59
C SER A 57 11.84 3.79 -2.84
N LEU A 58 10.68 4.40 -3.11
CA LEU A 58 9.45 3.68 -3.44
C LEU A 58 9.62 2.77 -4.68
N GLY A 59 10.42 3.21 -5.66
CA GLY A 59 10.74 2.41 -6.84
C GLY A 59 11.49 1.11 -6.52
N ILE A 60 12.43 1.13 -5.56
CA ILE A 60 13.12 -0.09 -5.10
C ILE A 60 12.12 -1.04 -4.42
N LEU A 61 11.24 -0.51 -3.56
CA LEU A 61 10.18 -1.32 -2.94
C LEU A 61 9.29 -1.96 -4.01
N ALA A 62 8.88 -1.20 -5.03
CA ALA A 62 8.03 -1.70 -6.11
C ALA A 62 8.71 -2.84 -6.91
N HIS A 63 9.97 -2.65 -7.30
CA HIS A 63 10.75 -3.70 -7.98
C HIS A 63 10.90 -4.96 -7.11
N VAL A 64 11.18 -4.80 -5.82
CA VAL A 64 11.29 -5.94 -4.90
C VAL A 64 9.98 -6.69 -4.77
N LEU A 65 8.86 -5.99 -4.62
CA LEU A 65 7.54 -6.62 -4.55
C LEU A 65 7.20 -7.34 -5.86
N TRP A 66 7.52 -6.76 -7.02
CA TRP A 66 7.35 -7.41 -8.32
C TRP A 66 8.19 -8.70 -8.45
N VAL A 67 9.47 -8.67 -8.07
CA VAL A 67 10.32 -9.89 -8.07
C VAL A 67 9.77 -10.97 -7.14
N LEU A 68 9.08 -10.57 -6.08
CA LEU A 68 8.46 -11.47 -5.11
C LEU A 68 7.01 -11.82 -5.48
N GLU A 69 6.46 -11.37 -6.61
CA GLU A 69 5.06 -11.60 -7.03
C GLU A 69 4.07 -11.08 -5.98
N LEU A 70 4.34 -9.90 -5.43
CA LEU A 70 3.54 -9.21 -4.41
C LEU A 70 3.14 -7.79 -4.85
N GLU A 71 3.28 -7.46 -6.14
CA GLU A 71 3.01 -6.13 -6.69
C GLU A 71 1.54 -5.70 -6.55
N ALA A 72 0.60 -6.65 -6.53
CA ALA A 72 -0.81 -6.35 -6.28
C ALA A 72 -1.03 -5.65 -4.93
N ASN A 73 -0.17 -5.91 -3.94
CA ASN A 73 -0.25 -5.29 -2.63
C ASN A 73 0.06 -3.80 -2.66
N LEU A 74 0.76 -3.27 -3.68
CA LEU A 74 0.98 -1.82 -3.83
C LEU A 74 -0.33 -1.09 -4.09
N GLY A 75 -1.20 -1.66 -4.93
CA GLY A 75 -2.53 -1.11 -5.19
C GLY A 75 -3.42 -1.14 -3.95
N ALA A 76 -3.21 -2.12 -3.06
CA ALA A 76 -4.01 -2.31 -1.86
C ALA A 76 -3.72 -1.30 -0.73
N VAL A 77 -2.57 -0.60 -0.75
CA VAL A 77 -2.10 0.26 0.36
C VAL A 77 -3.09 1.38 0.70
N ALA A 78 -3.74 1.95 -0.31
CA ALA A 78 -4.73 3.02 -0.18
C ALA A 78 -6.06 2.65 -0.84
N ASP A 79 -6.35 1.35 -0.93
CA ASP A 79 -7.62 0.87 -1.47
C ASP A 79 -8.78 1.38 -0.59
N PRO A 80 -9.80 2.06 -1.17
CA PRO A 80 -10.97 2.51 -0.43
C PRO A 80 -11.67 1.42 0.38
N GLN A 81 -11.61 0.16 -0.08
CA GLN A 81 -12.19 -0.98 0.66
C GLN A 81 -11.49 -1.24 2.00
N ASN A 82 -10.23 -0.83 2.12
CA ASN A 82 -9.43 -0.94 3.34
C ASN A 82 -9.41 0.36 4.16
N ASP A 83 -9.96 1.46 3.63
CA ASP A 83 -10.03 2.76 4.30
C ASP A 83 -11.29 2.88 5.18
N ARG A 84 -11.18 2.33 6.39
CA ARG A 84 -12.24 2.41 7.41
C ARG A 84 -12.59 3.85 7.77
N LEU A 85 -11.60 4.74 7.86
CA LEU A 85 -11.85 6.13 8.24
C LEU A 85 -12.57 6.87 7.11
N GLY A 86 -12.13 6.68 5.86
CA GLY A 86 -12.80 7.21 4.68
C GLY A 86 -14.26 6.74 4.58
N THR A 87 -14.52 5.48 4.90
CA THR A 87 -15.89 4.94 4.97
C THR A 87 -16.73 5.66 6.03
N LEU A 88 -16.21 5.88 7.23
CA LEU A 88 -16.92 6.61 8.29
C LEU A 88 -17.21 8.06 7.91
N LEU A 89 -16.25 8.75 7.29
CA LEU A 89 -16.41 10.12 6.80
C LEU A 89 -17.46 10.20 5.66
N ALA A 90 -17.57 9.17 4.83
CA ALA A 90 -18.60 9.09 3.80
C ALA A 90 -20.00 8.91 4.40
N VAL A 91 -20.13 8.09 5.46
CA VAL A 91 -21.39 7.90 6.19
C VAL A 91 -21.87 9.19 6.85
N ASP A 92 -20.97 9.96 7.47
CA ASP A 92 -21.31 11.23 8.12
C ASP A 92 -21.88 12.26 7.13
N LYS A 93 -21.45 12.20 5.86
CA LYS A 93 -21.91 13.10 4.79
C LYS A 93 -23.21 12.63 4.10
N LEU A 94 -23.78 11.49 4.49
CA LEU A 94 -25.02 11.00 3.88
C LEU A 94 -26.20 11.94 4.20
N PRO A 95 -27.08 12.21 3.23
CA PRO A 95 -28.30 12.97 3.49
C PRO A 95 -29.19 12.20 4.48
N ARG A 96 -29.80 12.93 5.43
CA ARG A 96 -30.66 12.34 6.48
C ARG A 96 -31.91 11.64 5.93
N THR A 97 -32.27 11.88 4.68
CA THR A 97 -33.42 11.29 4.01
C THR A 97 -33.12 10.99 2.55
N ALA A 98 -33.50 9.80 2.09
CA ALA A 98 -33.46 9.42 0.68
C ALA A 98 -34.70 9.99 -0.03
N ARG A 99 -34.53 11.07 -0.81
CA ARG A 99 -35.60 11.59 -1.67
C ARG A 99 -35.49 10.95 -3.05
N ARG A 100 -36.49 10.14 -3.44
CA ARG A 100 -36.62 9.67 -4.81
C ARG A 100 -37.05 10.86 -5.68
N LYS A 101 -36.29 11.18 -6.73
CA LYS A 101 -36.74 12.14 -7.74
C LYS A 101 -37.98 11.52 -8.40
N ARG A 102 -39.13 12.19 -8.35
CA ARG A 102 -40.32 11.74 -9.10
C ARG A 102 -39.97 11.85 -10.59
N GLU A 103 -39.96 10.72 -11.28
CA GLU A 103 -39.98 10.66 -12.74
C GLU A 103 -41.44 10.80 -13.18
N ASP A 104 -42.00 12.01 -13.08
CA ASP A 104 -43.30 12.34 -13.66
C ASP A 104 -43.14 13.70 -14.32
N ASP A 105 -43.05 13.73 -15.66
CA ASP A 105 -43.47 14.82 -16.57
C ASP A 105 -43.01 14.55 -18.02
N ALA A 106 -43.26 13.33 -18.54
CA ALA A 106 -43.04 13.03 -19.98
C ALA A 106 -44.03 12.00 -20.53
N LEU A 107 -45.29 12.03 -20.05
CA LEU A 107 -46.36 11.20 -20.62
C LEU A 107 -47.56 12.09 -20.93
N TYR A 108 -47.96 12.10 -22.21
CA TYR A 108 -49.10 12.81 -22.82
C TYR A 108 -48.84 14.25 -23.31
N ASP A 109 -48.18 14.36 -24.47
CA ASP A 109 -48.49 15.41 -25.45
C ASP A 109 -48.92 14.66 -26.73
N PHE A 110 -50.23 14.49 -26.93
CA PHE A 110 -50.85 13.97 -28.16
C PHE A 110 -51.61 15.12 -28.83
#